data_AF-A0A5E4L3L7-F1
#
_entry.id   AF-A0A5E4L3L7-F1
#
_cell.length_a   1.000
_cell.length_b   1.000
_cell.length_c   1.000
_cell.angle_alpha   90.00
_cell.angle_beta   90.00
_cell.angle_gamma   90.00
#
_symmetry.space_group_name_H-M   'P 1'
#
loop_
_entity.id
_entity.type
_entity.pdbx_description
1 polymer ?
#
loop_
_entity_poly.entity_id
_entity_poly.type
_entity_poly.pdbx_seq_one_letter_code
_entity_poly.pdbx_strand_id
1 'polypeptide(L)'
;MNEKDVFVRKTANYRIWVDETGAGRIRILKRINFKILVAIFEELHGEIKKRTPDNPGQVHIFFYISKSLYDEMSINAKEFLGFCQSCMGIKFELVLMEM
;
A
#
# COMPACT_ATOMS: atom_id res chain seq x y z
N MET A 1 25.50 -2.20 -11.91
CA MET A 1 24.08 -1.82 -11.67
C MET A 1 23.71 -2.46 -10.34
N ASN A 2 23.66 -1.67 -9.25
CA ASN A 2 23.46 -2.24 -7.91
C ASN A 2 22.03 -2.78 -7.79
N GLU A 3 21.92 -4.09 -7.59
CA GLU A 3 20.72 -4.79 -7.14
C GLU A 3 20.31 -4.28 -5.76
N LYS A 4 19.75 -3.08 -5.66
CA LYS A 4 18.94 -2.75 -4.49
C LYS A 4 17.71 -3.65 -4.56
N ASP A 5 17.76 -4.76 -3.83
CA ASP A 5 16.72 -5.78 -3.68
C ASP A 5 15.31 -5.26 -4.04
N VAL A 6 14.81 -5.72 -5.18
CA VAL A 6 13.49 -5.32 -5.67
C VAL A 6 12.45 -5.95 -4.74
N PHE A 7 11.84 -5.15 -3.86
CA PHE A 7 10.75 -5.64 -3.02
C PHE A 7 9.49 -5.80 -3.86
N VAL A 8 9.09 -7.05 -4.11
CA VAL A 8 7.85 -7.40 -4.79
C VAL A 8 7.25 -8.64 -4.14
N ARG A 9 5.97 -8.56 -3.74
CA ARG A 9 5.18 -9.72 -3.33
C ARG A 9 3.94 -9.80 -4.20
N LYS A 10 3.69 -10.99 -4.75
CA LYS A 10 2.54 -11.28 -5.60
C LYS A 10 1.77 -12.44 -4.99
N THR A 11 0.47 -12.25 -4.80
CA THR A 11 -0.46 -13.31 -4.40
C THR A 11 -1.63 -13.35 -5.38
N ALA A 12 -2.54 -14.32 -5.22
CA ALA A 12 -3.77 -14.36 -5.98
C ALA A 12 -4.73 -13.18 -5.68
N ASN A 13 -4.57 -12.53 -4.53
CA ASN A 13 -5.51 -11.52 -4.04
C ASN A 13 -4.95 -10.10 -4.06
N TYR A 14 -3.62 -9.94 -4.02
CA TYR A 14 -2.98 -8.64 -4.00
C TYR A 14 -1.55 -8.69 -4.55
N ARG A 15 -1.02 -7.52 -4.87
CA ARG A 15 0.39 -7.29 -5.19
C ARG A 15 0.89 -6.10 -4.38
N ILE A 16 2.09 -6.19 -3.85
CA ILE A 16 2.78 -5.07 -3.22
C ILE A 16 4.20 -4.96 -3.75
N TRP A 17 4.68 -3.74 -3.93
CA TRP A 17 6.05 -3.49 -4.33
C TRP A 17 6.49 -2.08 -3.92
N VAL A 18 7.81 -1.86 -3.84
CA VAL A 18 8.39 -0.52 -3.81
C VAL A 18 8.93 -0.22 -5.20
N ASP A 19 8.53 0.90 -5.78
CA ASP A 19 8.99 1.31 -7.11
C ASP A 19 10.36 1.99 -7.09
N GLU A 20 10.86 2.34 -8.27
CA GLU A 20 12.16 3.00 -8.46
C GLU A 20 12.25 4.38 -7.80
N THR A 21 11.12 5.02 -7.51
CA THR A 21 11.07 6.31 -6.80
C THR A 21 11.08 6.14 -5.27
N GLY A 22 11.02 4.90 -4.78
CA GLY A 22 10.91 4.59 -3.35
C GLY A 22 9.46 4.59 -2.83
N ALA A 23 8.47 4.78 -3.70
CA ALA A 23 7.07 4.77 -3.31
C ALA A 23 6.54 3.34 -3.21
N GLY A 24 5.76 3.09 -2.15
CA GLY A 24 5.01 1.85 -1.98
C GLY A 24 3.81 1.79 -2.89
N ARG A 25 3.56 0.63 -3.47
CA ARG A 25 2.40 0.37 -4.31
C ARG A 25 1.69 -0.86 -3.79
N ILE A 26 0.38 -0.75 -3.57
CA ILE A 26 -0.50 -1.84 -3.17
C ILE A 26 -1.57 -1.97 -4.24
N ARG A 27 -1.75 -3.16 -4.81
CA ARG A 27 -2.84 -3.45 -5.76
C ARG A 27 -3.68 -4.61 -5.26
N ILE A 28 -4.95 -4.34 -4.99
CA ILE A 28 -5.93 -5.35 -4.59
C ILE A 28 -6.58 -5.93 -5.85
N LEU A 29 -6.60 -7.26 -5.95
CA LEU A 29 -7.13 -8.02 -7.09
C LEU A 29 -8.39 -8.81 -6.71
N LYS A 30 -8.52 -9.20 -5.45
CA LYS A 30 -9.67 -9.92 -4.89
C LYS A 30 -9.90 -9.47 -3.44
N ARG A 31 -11.04 -9.86 -2.86
CA ARG A 31 -11.35 -9.59 -1.45
C ARG A 31 -10.19 -10.01 -0.54
N ILE A 32 -9.85 -9.12 0.38
CA ILE A 32 -8.92 -9.35 1.47
C ILE A 32 -9.61 -8.97 2.77
N ASN A 33 -9.24 -9.64 3.87
CA ASN A 33 -9.75 -9.27 5.19
C ASN A 33 -8.91 -8.13 5.79
N PHE A 34 -9.43 -7.51 6.85
CA PHE A 34 -8.79 -6.39 7.53
C PHE A 34 -7.38 -6.74 8.06
N LYS A 35 -7.19 -7.95 8.59
CA LYS A 35 -5.88 -8.41 9.09
C LYS A 35 -4.82 -8.41 7.99
N ILE A 36 -5.16 -8.89 6.79
CA ILE A 36 -4.26 -8.87 5.63
C ILE A 36 -3.95 -7.43 5.21
N LEU A 37 -4.96 -6.55 5.23
CA LEU A 37 -4.75 -5.13 4.91
C LEU A 37 -3.73 -4.49 5.85
N VAL A 38 -3.87 -4.65 7.16
CA VAL A 38 -2.92 -4.11 8.14
C VAL A 38 -1.52 -4.67 7.93
N ALA A 39 -1.39 -5.99 7.76
CA ALA A 39 -0.09 -6.63 7.54
C ALA A 39 0.61 -6.13 6.26
N ILE A 40 -0.14 -5.88 5.19
CA ILE A 40 0.38 -5.28 3.95
C ILE A 40 0.99 -3.90 4.24
N PHE A 41 0.30 -3.06 5.00
CA PHE A 41 0.79 -1.72 5.32
C PHE A 41 2.04 -1.76 6.20
N GLU A 42 2.06 -2.61 7.23
CA GLU A 42 3.22 -2.79 8.11
C GLU A 42 4.46 -3.25 7.33
N GLU A 43 4.31 -4.27 6.48
CA GLU A 43 5.38 -4.79 5.64
C GLU A 43 5.90 -3.70 4.69
N LEU A 44 5.00 -3.07 3.94
CA LEU A 44 5.39 -2.09 2.92
C LEU A 44 6.03 -0.84 3.54
N HIS A 45 5.49 -0.34 4.66
CA HIS A 45 6.06 0.78 5.38
C HIS A 45 7.47 0.47 5.91
N GLY A 46 7.70 -0.73 6.44
CA GLY A 46 9.04 -1.17 6.86
C GLY A 46 10.02 -1.22 5.69
N GLU A 47 9.57 -1.71 4.54
CA GLU A 47 10.40 -1.80 3.33
C GLU A 47 10.73 -0.43 2.72
N ILE A 48 9.80 0.53 2.76
CA ILE A 48 10.07 1.91 2.32
C ILE A 48 11.11 2.55 3.24
N LYS A 49 10.93 2.45 4.57
CA LYS A 49 11.86 3.04 5.55
C LYS A 49 13.30 2.56 5.40
N LYS A 50 13.51 1.26 5.11
CA LYS A 50 14.85 0.71 4.85
C LYS A 50 15.53 1.35 3.63
N ARG A 51 14.75 1.85 2.67
CA ARG A 51 15.22 2.41 1.40
C ARG A 51 15.39 3.92 1.43
N THR A 52 14.79 4.61 2.42
CA THR A 52 14.87 6.07 2.61
C THR A 52 15.46 6.43 3.99
N PRO A 53 16.70 6.03 4.30
CA PRO A 53 17.31 6.27 5.61
C PRO A 53 17.49 7.78 5.90
N ASP A 54 17.73 8.58 4.86
CA ASP A 54 17.98 10.04 4.99
C ASP A 54 16.70 10.88 4.94
N ASN A 55 15.54 10.26 4.63
CA ASN A 55 14.25 10.95 4.58
C ASN A 55 13.11 10.06 5.12
N PRO A 56 13.13 9.72 6.43
CA PRO A 56 12.20 8.76 7.03
C PRO A 56 10.76 9.27 7.16
N GLY A 57 10.52 10.57 6.92
CA GLY A 57 9.24 11.24 7.17
C GLY A 57 8.26 11.26 5.99
N GLN A 58 8.65 10.77 4.81
CA GLN A 58 7.82 10.87 3.62
C GLN A 58 7.57 9.49 2.99
N VAL A 59 6.84 8.65 3.71
CA VAL A 59 6.36 7.38 3.17
C VAL A 59 5.25 7.69 2.16
N HIS A 60 5.46 7.39 0.88
CA HIS A 60 4.42 7.57 -0.14
C HIS A 60 3.86 6.20 -0.54
N ILE A 61 2.54 6.01 -0.37
CA ILE A 61 1.84 4.77 -0.73
C ILE A 61 0.71 5.07 -1.71
N PHE A 62 0.67 4.31 -2.80
CA PHE A 62 -0.47 4.25 -3.71
C PHE A 62 -1.24 2.95 -3.51
N PHE A 63 -2.54 3.06 -3.32
CA PHE A 63 -3.44 1.93 -3.12
C PHE A 63 -4.44 1.83 -4.27
N TYR A 64 -4.24 0.83 -5.11
CA TYR A 64 -5.07 0.52 -6.27
C TYR A 64 -6.11 -0.54 -5.92
N ILE A 65 -7.37 -0.25 -6.17
CA ILE A 65 -8.48 -1.18 -5.98
C ILE A 65 -9.60 -0.85 -6.98
N SER A 66 -10.31 -1.86 -7.49
CA SER A 66 -11.52 -1.59 -8.29
C SER A 66 -12.62 -1.00 -7.42
N LYS A 67 -13.48 -0.15 -8.00
CA LYS A 67 -14.63 0.42 -7.27
C LYS A 67 -15.51 -0.68 -6.66
N SER A 68 -15.80 -1.74 -7.42
CA SER A 68 -16.58 -2.89 -6.94
C SER A 68 -15.99 -3.56 -5.70
N LEU A 69 -14.68 -3.82 -5.69
CA LEU A 69 -14.02 -4.44 -4.53
C LEU A 69 -13.94 -3.47 -3.35
N TYR A 70 -13.73 -2.18 -3.62
CA TYR A 70 -13.74 -1.15 -2.58
C TYR A 70 -15.10 -1.05 -1.89
N ASP A 71 -16.19 -1.04 -2.67
CA ASP A 71 -17.55 -0.95 -2.13
C ASP A 71 -17.89 -2.14 -1.22
N GLU A 72 -17.37 -3.33 -1.54
CA GLU A 72 -17.51 -4.55 -0.74
C GLU A 72 -16.60 -4.62 0.50
N MET A 73 -15.64 -3.71 0.67
CA MET A 73 -14.78 -3.69 1.86
C MET A 73 -15.60 -3.42 3.12
N SER A 74 -15.18 -4.01 4.24
CA SER A 74 -15.77 -3.72 5.54
C SER A 74 -15.58 -2.26 5.93
N ILE A 75 -16.49 -1.75 6.77
CA ILE A 75 -16.44 -0.38 7.30
C ILE A 75 -15.08 -0.11 7.95
N ASN A 76 -14.61 -1.00 8.83
CA ASN A 76 -13.31 -0.87 9.51
C ASN A 76 -12.14 -0.72 8.52
N ALA A 77 -12.21 -1.41 7.38
CA ALA A 77 -11.15 -1.31 6.38
C ALA A 77 -11.20 0.04 5.65
N LYS A 78 -12.40 0.55 5.33
CA LYS A 78 -12.57 1.88 4.74
C LYS A 78 -12.13 2.99 5.72
N GLU A 79 -12.51 2.88 6.99
CA GLU A 79 -12.09 3.81 8.04
C GLU A 79 -10.57 3.82 8.21
N PHE A 80 -9.93 2.64 8.18
CA PHE A 80 -8.48 2.54 8.21
C PHE A 80 -7.81 3.22 7.01
N LEU A 81 -8.34 3.03 5.79
CA LEU A 81 -7.82 3.74 4.61
C LEU A 81 -7.98 5.25 4.74
N GLY A 82 -9.11 5.72 5.27
CA GLY A 82 -9.33 7.14 5.57
C GLY A 82 -8.39 7.68 6.65
N PHE A 83 -8.08 6.88 7.67
CA PHE A 83 -7.06 7.20 8.66
C PHE A 83 -5.66 7.30 8.04
N CYS A 84 -5.29 6.40 7.12
CA CYS A 84 -4.02 6.50 6.40
C CYS A 84 -3.92 7.77 5.54
N GLN A 85 -5.03 8.28 4.99
CA GLN A 85 -5.07 9.54 4.24
C GLN A 85 -4.82 10.79 5.10
N SER A 86 -5.13 10.74 6.40
CA SER A 86 -4.97 11.88 7.32
C SER A 86 -3.64 11.87 8.09
N CYS A 87 -2.82 10.83 7.92
CA CYS A 87 -1.54 10.70 8.61
C CYS A 87 -0.47 11.66 8.08
N MET A 88 0.02 12.59 8.92
CA MET A 88 1.02 13.60 8.53
C MET A 88 2.38 13.06 8.06
N GLY A 89 2.73 11.81 8.40
CA GLY A 89 3.99 11.17 8.00
C GLY A 89 3.88 10.20 6.82
N ILE A 90 2.69 10.05 6.25
CA ILE A 90 2.44 9.16 5.12
C ILE A 90 1.62 9.91 4.08
N LYS A 91 2.17 10.08 2.88
CA LYS A 91 1.36 10.48 1.72
C LYS A 91 0.65 9.23 1.21
N PHE A 92 -0.67 9.17 1.36
CA PHE A 92 -1.46 8.03 0.92
C PHE A 92 -2.44 8.42 -0.20
N GLU A 93 -2.39 7.69 -1.30
CA GLU A 93 -3.25 7.92 -2.47
C GLU A 93 -4.12 6.69 -2.74
N LEU A 94 -5.43 6.82 -2.53
CA LEU A 94 -6.41 5.81 -2.93
C LEU A 94 -6.76 6.02 -4.40
N VAL A 95 -6.44 5.03 -5.23
CA VAL A 95 -6.72 5.04 -6.67
C VAL A 95 -7.82 4.01 -6.96
N LEU A 96 -9.05 4.52 -7.12
CA LEU A 96 -10.18 3.70 -7.56
C LEU A 96 -10.06 3.46 -9.06
N MET A 97 -9.89 2.20 -9.44
CA MET A 97 -9.83 1.78 -10.83
C MET A 97 -11.26 1.55 -11.34
N GLU A 98 -11.61 2.18 -12.45
CA GLU A 98 -12.77 1.77 -13.25
C GLU A 98 -12.39 0.47 -13.97
N MET A 99 -13.24 -0.55 -13.78
CA MET A 99 -13.17 -1.82 -14.50
C MET A 99 -14.43 -1.98 -15.32
#